data_AF-A0AAE6KWJ9-F1
#
_entry.id   AF-A0AAE6KWJ9-F1
#
_cell.length_a   1.000
_cell.length_b   1.000
_cell.length_c   1.000
_cell.angle_alpha   90.00
_cell.angle_beta   90.00
_cell.angle_gamma   90.00
#
_symmetry.space_group_name_H-M   'P 1'
#
loop_
_entity.id
_entity.type
_entity.pdbx_description
1 polymer ?
#
loop_
_entity_poly.entity_id
_entity_poly.type
_entity_poly.pdbx_seq_one_letter_code
_entity_poly.pdbx_strand_id
1 'polypeptide(L)'
;MPEGFAPGLQCAAMTTRFHLRSLSMGLALFLAGPAGSVSAAPKAAAPKVTISDIQAQVYDRQQGAVVATDAASDPYGMNVDAFIVVKLQGTYEGDAPLKLKLLVSAPKESSEAAGDRPAWKVTQTRELAVLAENGVTQVPFILPYHCATKVKVTATLTGGGLKDSKTLDTSFPCAE
;
A
#
# COMPACT_ATOMS: atom_id res chain seq x y z
N MET A 1 42.41 31.27 -25.70
CA MET A 1 41.74 32.33 -26.48
C MET A 1 40.25 32.27 -26.17
N PRO A 2 39.68 33.24 -25.45
CA PRO A 2 38.24 33.39 -25.33
C PRO A 2 37.77 34.61 -26.13
N GLU A 3 36.99 34.37 -27.19
CA GLU A 3 36.08 35.35 -27.79
C GLU A 3 34.68 34.95 -27.27
N GLY A 4 33.86 35.76 -26.62
CA GLY A 4 33.63 37.19 -26.75
C GLY A 4 32.41 37.41 -27.64
N PHE A 5 31.21 37.57 -27.05
CA PHE A 5 30.13 38.51 -27.45
C PHE A 5 28.81 38.22 -26.70
N ALA A 6 28.46 39.13 -25.78
CA ALA A 6 27.09 39.60 -25.54
C ALA A 6 26.92 40.93 -26.35
N PRO A 7 25.78 41.67 -26.42
CA PRO A 7 24.49 41.55 -25.70
C PRO A 7 23.22 41.85 -26.55
N GLY A 8 22.04 41.71 -25.92
CA GLY A 8 20.92 42.65 -26.09
C GLY A 8 19.88 42.35 -27.19
N LEU A 9 18.63 42.10 -26.77
CA LEU A 9 17.50 42.92 -27.21
C LEU A 9 16.38 42.86 -26.18
N GLN A 10 16.01 44.04 -25.69
CA GLN A 10 14.86 44.34 -24.85
C GLN A 10 13.59 44.52 -25.71
N CYS A 11 12.46 44.63 -25.00
CA CYS A 11 11.10 44.98 -25.45
C CYS A 11 10.27 43.78 -25.96
N ALA A 12 9.07 43.50 -25.46
CA ALA A 12 8.05 44.47 -25.06
C ALA A 12 7.33 44.12 -23.76
N ALA A 13 7.14 45.15 -22.94
CA ALA A 13 6.13 45.17 -21.89
C ALA A 13 4.73 45.10 -22.55
N MET A 14 3.91 44.15 -22.11
CA MET A 14 2.46 44.25 -22.29
C MET A 14 1.84 44.41 -20.91
N THR A 15 1.71 45.68 -20.52
CA THR A 15 0.86 46.16 -19.44
C THR A 15 -0.58 45.79 -19.72
N THR A 16 -1.12 44.79 -19.02
CA THR A 16 -2.57 44.59 -18.96
C THR A 16 -3.08 45.26 -17.70
N ARG A 17 -3.56 46.48 -17.86
CA ARG A 17 -4.28 47.25 -16.84
C ARG A 17 -5.59 46.53 -16.53
N PHE A 18 -5.67 45.80 -15.41
CA PHE A 18 -6.96 45.44 -14.86
C PHE A 18 -7.55 46.66 -14.15
N HIS A 19 -8.54 47.26 -14.81
CA HIS A 19 -9.36 48.33 -14.27
C HIS A 19 -10.01 47.89 -12.95
N LEU A 20 -9.55 48.47 -11.83
CA LEU A 20 -10.36 48.58 -10.63
C LEU A 20 -11.57 49.46 -10.97
N ARG A 21 -12.71 48.82 -11.25
CA ARG A 21 -14.02 49.48 -11.15
C ARG A 21 -14.55 49.27 -9.75
N SER A 22 -14.37 50.30 -8.95
CA SER A 22 -15.18 50.59 -7.77
C SER A 22 -16.65 50.68 -8.18
N LEU A 23 -17.51 49.83 -7.60
CA LEU A 23 -18.95 50.03 -7.56
C LEU A 23 -19.39 50.02 -6.09
N SER A 24 -19.45 51.22 -5.55
CA SER A 24 -20.53 51.75 -4.69
C SER A 24 -21.42 50.75 -3.94
N MET A 25 -21.27 50.78 -2.62
CA MET A 25 -22.31 50.87 -1.58
C MET A 25 -23.75 50.49 -2.00
N GLY A 26 -24.18 49.31 -1.53
CA GLY A 26 -25.58 48.96 -1.34
C GLY A 26 -25.76 48.46 0.10
N LEU A 27 -26.08 49.39 1.01
CA LEU A 27 -26.48 49.11 2.38
C LEU A 27 -27.91 48.54 2.37
N ALA A 28 -28.04 47.21 2.39
CA ALA A 28 -29.31 46.55 2.68
C ALA A 28 -29.29 46.06 4.13
N LEU A 29 -29.90 46.86 5.00
CA LEU A 29 -30.17 46.55 6.39
C LEU A 29 -31.29 45.50 6.45
N PHE A 30 -30.96 44.22 6.52
CA PHE A 30 -31.93 43.17 6.87
C PHE A 30 -31.79 42.82 8.35
N LEU A 31 -32.69 43.41 9.14
CA LEU A 31 -33.05 42.96 10.48
C LEU A 31 -33.88 41.69 10.36
N ALA A 32 -33.37 40.55 10.87
CA ALA A 32 -34.09 39.56 11.69
C ALA A 32 -33.43 38.17 11.70
N GLY A 33 -33.14 37.66 12.90
CA GLY A 33 -33.25 36.22 13.22
C GLY A 33 -31.95 35.41 13.30
N PRO A 34 -31.56 34.90 14.49
CA PRO A 34 -30.42 34.02 14.64
C PRO A 34 -30.84 32.60 14.28
N ALA A 35 -30.56 32.18 13.04
CA ALA A 35 -30.53 30.77 12.70
C ALA A 35 -29.17 30.50 12.07
N GLY A 36 -28.16 30.36 12.94
CA GLY A 36 -26.85 29.85 12.58
C GLY A 36 -27.02 28.49 11.92
N SER A 37 -27.12 28.51 10.60
CA SER A 37 -26.97 27.34 9.76
C SER A 37 -25.49 27.01 9.80
N VAL A 38 -25.07 26.34 10.88
CA VAL A 38 -23.83 25.57 10.90
C VAL A 38 -23.97 24.57 9.78
N SER A 39 -23.46 24.95 8.61
CA SER A 39 -23.15 24.04 7.53
C SER A 39 -22.24 23.00 8.16
N ALA A 40 -22.81 21.85 8.50
CA ALA A 40 -22.04 20.71 8.92
C ALA A 40 -21.10 20.41 7.75
N ALA A 41 -19.83 20.82 7.89
CA ALA A 41 -18.78 20.40 6.99
C ALA A 41 -18.94 18.88 6.82
N PRO A 42 -18.98 18.36 5.58
CA PRO A 42 -19.19 16.94 5.38
C PRO A 42 -18.10 16.23 6.18
N LYS A 43 -18.52 15.51 7.21
CA LYS A 43 -17.65 14.69 8.03
C LYS A 43 -16.93 13.79 7.05
N ALA A 44 -15.62 14.02 6.85
CA ALA A 44 -14.81 13.28 5.89
C ALA A 44 -15.16 11.80 6.04
N ALA A 45 -15.62 11.20 4.95
CA ALA A 45 -16.06 9.81 4.98
C ALA A 45 -14.92 8.99 5.58
N ALA A 46 -15.23 8.22 6.63
CA ALA A 46 -14.23 7.39 7.29
C ALA A 46 -13.46 6.59 6.21
N PRO A 47 -12.12 6.54 6.26
CA PRO A 47 -11.36 5.82 5.27
C PRO A 47 -11.91 4.39 5.15
N LYS A 48 -12.09 3.90 3.93
CA LYS A 48 -12.64 2.56 3.67
C LYS A 48 -11.57 1.71 3.04
N VAL A 49 -10.54 1.37 3.81
CA VAL A 49 -9.51 0.43 3.39
C VAL A 49 -9.76 -0.92 4.04
N THR A 50 -9.78 -1.97 3.23
CA THR A 50 -9.87 -3.36 3.69
C THR A 50 -8.84 -4.24 3.00
N ILE A 51 -8.52 -5.38 3.61
CA ILE A 51 -7.70 -6.43 3.02
C ILE A 51 -8.60 -7.28 2.13
N SER A 52 -8.58 -7.00 0.82
CA SER A 52 -9.38 -7.71 -0.17
C SER A 52 -8.89 -9.14 -0.43
N ASP A 53 -7.58 -9.37 -0.45
CA ASP A 53 -7.02 -10.68 -0.79
C ASP A 53 -5.59 -10.87 -0.25
N ILE A 54 -5.17 -12.12 -0.12
CA ILE A 54 -3.80 -12.53 0.19
C ILE A 54 -3.42 -13.60 -0.82
N GLN A 55 -2.27 -13.44 -1.48
CA GLN A 55 -1.77 -14.39 -2.47
C GLN A 55 -0.41 -14.91 -2.02
N ALA A 56 -0.25 -16.23 -2.08
CA ALA A 56 1.01 -16.91 -1.77
C ALA A 56 1.57 -17.52 -3.04
N GLN A 57 2.81 -17.17 -3.34
CA GLN A 57 3.59 -17.62 -4.51
C GLN A 57 5.05 -17.78 -4.06
N VAL A 58 5.94 -18.08 -4.99
CA VAL A 58 7.38 -18.16 -4.74
C VAL A 58 8.14 -17.30 -5.72
N TYR A 59 9.18 -16.64 -5.23
CA TYR A 59 10.14 -15.95 -6.08
C TYR A 59 11.30 -16.90 -6.34
N ASP A 60 11.40 -17.41 -7.57
CA ASP A 60 12.51 -18.23 -8.03
C ASP A 60 13.68 -17.31 -8.40
N ARG A 61 14.75 -17.36 -7.60
CA ARG A 61 15.94 -16.51 -7.79
C ARG A 61 16.76 -16.92 -9.01
N GLN A 62 16.68 -18.18 -9.45
CA GLN A 62 17.39 -18.63 -10.66
C GLN A 62 16.71 -18.09 -11.92
N GLN A 63 15.37 -18.11 -11.94
CA GLN A 63 14.59 -17.54 -13.03
C GLN A 63 14.44 -16.02 -12.94
N GLY A 64 14.66 -15.45 -11.75
CA GLY A 64 14.43 -14.03 -11.48
C GLY A 64 12.95 -13.65 -11.55
N ALA A 65 12.04 -14.60 -11.31
CA ALA A 65 10.61 -14.45 -11.57
C ALA A 65 9.75 -14.98 -10.41
N VAL A 66 8.54 -14.43 -10.29
CA VAL A 66 7.52 -14.98 -9.39
C VAL A 66 6.77 -16.08 -10.13
N VAL A 67 6.71 -17.26 -9.54
CA VAL A 67 6.07 -18.45 -10.10
C VAL A 67 5.09 -19.05 -9.11
N ALA A 68 4.18 -19.88 -9.61
CA ALA A 68 3.33 -20.70 -8.75
C ALA A 68 4.19 -21.67 -7.94
N THR A 69 3.75 -22.00 -6.73
CA THR A 69 4.56 -22.78 -5.78
C THR A 69 4.92 -24.18 -6.30
N ASP A 70 4.06 -24.78 -7.12
CA ASP A 70 4.24 -26.08 -7.77
C ASP A 70 5.11 -26.04 -9.04
N ALA A 71 5.36 -24.84 -9.59
CA ALA A 71 6.16 -24.64 -10.80
C ALA A 71 7.63 -24.24 -10.51
N ALA A 72 8.01 -24.13 -9.24
CA ALA A 72 9.36 -23.73 -8.86
C ALA A 72 10.39 -24.82 -9.14
N SER A 73 11.57 -24.40 -9.62
CA SER A 73 12.63 -25.31 -10.10
C SER A 73 13.34 -26.08 -8.99
N ASP A 74 13.32 -25.57 -7.75
CA ASP A 74 14.05 -26.10 -6.61
C ASP A 74 13.21 -26.03 -5.33
N PRO A 75 12.53 -27.13 -4.93
CA PRO A 75 11.61 -27.08 -3.81
C PRO A 75 12.31 -27.20 -2.44
N TYR A 76 13.64 -27.32 -2.39
CA TYR A 76 14.41 -27.40 -1.14
C TYR A 76 14.76 -26.02 -0.53
N GLY A 77 14.17 -24.94 -1.05
CA GLY A 77 14.39 -23.60 -0.50
C GLY A 77 15.75 -22.99 -0.86
N MET A 78 16.61 -23.69 -1.62
CA MET A 78 17.98 -23.21 -1.86
C MET A 78 18.07 -22.03 -2.82
N ASN A 79 17.02 -21.74 -3.60
CA ASN A 79 16.97 -20.58 -4.49
C ASN A 79 15.58 -19.96 -4.61
N VAL A 80 14.70 -20.21 -3.64
CA VAL A 80 13.35 -19.67 -3.64
C VAL A 80 13.09 -18.87 -2.38
N ASP A 81 12.35 -17.77 -2.51
CA ASP A 81 11.75 -17.06 -1.39
C ASP A 81 10.24 -17.22 -1.43
N ALA A 82 9.60 -17.26 -0.26
CA ALA A 82 8.16 -17.14 -0.20
C ALA A 82 7.77 -15.70 -0.57
N PHE A 83 6.92 -15.56 -1.59
CA PHE A 83 6.43 -14.29 -2.09
C PHE A 83 4.94 -14.15 -1.75
N ILE A 84 4.64 -13.25 -0.82
CA ILE A 84 3.27 -13.00 -0.38
C ILE A 84 2.83 -11.62 -0.84
N VAL A 85 1.69 -11.52 -1.51
CA VAL A 85 1.08 -10.24 -1.89
C VAL A 85 -0.21 -10.04 -1.12
N VAL A 86 -0.29 -8.93 -0.38
CA VAL A 86 -1.53 -8.52 0.28
C VAL A 86 -2.18 -7.44 -0.58
N LYS A 87 -3.44 -7.66 -0.99
CA LYS A 87 -4.21 -6.71 -1.79
C LYS A 87 -5.14 -5.90 -0.89
N LEU A 88 -4.95 -4.59 -0.85
CA LEU A 88 -5.76 -3.65 -0.10
C LEU A 88 -6.73 -2.95 -1.04
N GLN A 89 -8.03 -2.99 -0.74
CA GLN A 89 -9.06 -2.28 -1.51
C GLN A 89 -9.51 -1.04 -0.75
N GLY A 90 -9.59 0.09 -1.46
CA GLY A 90 -9.97 1.38 -0.88
C GLY A 90 -8.98 2.48 -1.19
N THR A 91 -9.25 3.66 -0.62
CA THR A 91 -8.40 4.84 -0.67
C THR A 91 -8.07 5.29 0.74
N TYR A 92 -6.89 5.88 0.94
CA TYR A 92 -6.45 6.42 2.21
C TYR A 92 -5.59 7.65 2.02
N GLU A 93 -6.06 8.76 2.59
CA GLU A 93 -5.38 10.05 2.67
C GLU A 93 -5.41 10.58 4.11
N GLY A 94 -5.08 9.72 5.08
CA GLY A 94 -5.05 10.13 6.49
C GLY A 94 -3.66 10.63 6.92
N ASP A 95 -3.63 11.56 7.86
CA ASP A 95 -2.40 12.18 8.38
C ASP A 95 -1.46 11.19 9.11
N ALA A 96 -1.98 10.05 9.56
CA ALA A 96 -1.20 9.00 10.22
C ALA A 96 -1.00 7.79 9.29
N PRO A 97 0.20 7.19 9.20
CA PRO A 97 0.40 6.03 8.33
C PRO A 97 -0.40 4.82 8.82
N LEU A 98 -0.94 4.05 7.88
CA LEU A 98 -1.46 2.72 8.16
C LEU A 98 -0.29 1.74 8.37
N LYS A 99 -0.51 0.72 9.19
CA LYS A 99 0.44 -0.37 9.44
C LYS A 99 -0.16 -1.67 8.96
N LEU A 100 0.48 -2.29 7.98
CA LEU A 100 0.17 -3.62 7.50
C LEU A 100 1.19 -4.61 8.06
N LYS A 101 0.74 -5.48 8.97
CA LYS A 101 1.54 -6.56 9.56
C LYS A 101 1.21 -7.88 8.85
N LEU A 102 2.24 -8.59 8.41
CA LEU A 102 2.16 -9.96 7.91
C LEU A 102 2.77 -10.92 8.94
N LEU A 103 2.04 -11.95 9.33
CA LEU A 103 2.51 -13.08 10.12
C LEU A 103 2.38 -14.35 9.27
N VAL A 104 3.49 -15.04 9.05
CA VAL A 104 3.51 -16.37 8.44
C VAL A 104 3.90 -17.38 9.51
N SER A 105 3.13 -18.46 9.62
CA SER A 105 3.39 -19.50 10.61
C SER A 105 3.06 -20.89 10.11
N ALA A 106 3.85 -21.88 10.54
CA ALA A 106 3.62 -23.30 10.33
C ALA A 106 4.10 -24.09 11.56
N PRO A 107 3.44 -25.19 11.94
CA PRO A 107 3.91 -26.05 13.02
C PRO A 107 5.21 -26.77 12.64
N LYS A 108 5.88 -27.37 13.63
CA LYS A 108 6.92 -28.37 13.36
C LYS A 108 6.26 -29.57 12.64
N GLU A 109 6.87 -30.07 11.58
CA GLU A 109 6.40 -31.24 10.83
C GLU A 109 7.53 -32.26 10.70
N SER A 110 7.18 -33.53 10.52
CA SER A 110 8.12 -34.60 10.22
C SER A 110 7.46 -35.59 9.29
N SER A 111 8.17 -36.07 8.28
CA SER A 111 7.71 -37.12 7.36
C SER A 111 8.86 -38.01 6.95
N GLU A 112 8.55 -39.22 6.47
CA GLU A 112 9.56 -40.18 6.01
C GLU A 112 10.35 -39.66 4.79
N ALA A 113 9.69 -38.95 3.87
CA ALA A 113 10.31 -38.43 2.65
C ALA A 113 11.13 -37.15 2.86
N ALA A 114 10.60 -36.17 3.59
CA ALA A 114 11.21 -34.84 3.75
C ALA A 114 11.93 -34.64 5.09
N GLY A 115 11.88 -35.64 5.99
CA GLY A 115 12.49 -35.58 7.31
C GLY A 115 11.86 -34.54 8.26
N ASP A 116 12.63 -34.20 9.30
CA ASP A 116 12.24 -33.24 10.32
C ASP A 116 12.32 -31.80 9.80
N ARG A 117 11.21 -31.07 9.91
CA ARG A 117 11.05 -29.69 9.44
C ARG A 117 10.70 -28.79 10.63
N PRO A 118 11.49 -27.72 10.88
CA PRO A 118 11.25 -26.85 12.02
C PRO A 118 9.94 -26.07 11.87
N ALA A 119 9.40 -25.58 12.99
CA ALA A 119 8.28 -24.66 12.95
C ALA A 119 8.67 -23.37 12.21
N TRP A 120 7.79 -22.86 11.36
CA TRP A 120 7.96 -21.57 10.70
C TRP A 120 7.23 -20.49 11.49
N LYS A 121 7.89 -19.38 11.79
CA LYS A 121 7.24 -18.18 12.33
C LYS A 121 8.00 -16.92 11.94
N VAL A 122 7.44 -16.13 11.04
CA VAL A 122 8.04 -14.86 10.60
C VAL A 122 7.00 -13.76 10.66
N THR A 123 7.42 -12.56 11.07
CA THR A 123 6.58 -11.37 11.09
C THR A 123 7.29 -10.25 10.33
N GLN A 124 6.58 -9.57 9.44
CA GLN A 124 7.03 -8.34 8.80
C GLN A 124 5.95 -7.26 8.92
N THR A 125 6.35 -6.00 9.01
CA THR A 125 5.43 -4.86 9.06
C THR A 125 5.81 -3.84 7.99
N ARG A 126 4.82 -3.29 7.30
CA ARG A 126 4.95 -2.18 6.35
C ARG A 126 4.12 -1.01 6.82
N GLU A 127 4.70 0.18 6.74
CA GLU A 127 3.97 1.43 6.94
C GLU A 127 3.50 1.94 5.57
N LEU A 128 2.24 2.37 5.49
CA LEU A 128 1.57 2.79 4.27
C LEU A 128 1.06 4.21 4.51
N ALA A 129 1.74 5.20 3.92
CA ALA A 129 1.40 6.60 4.09
C ALA A 129 0.25 7.04 3.17
N VAL A 130 0.17 6.48 1.97
CA VAL A 130 -0.84 6.80 0.95
C VAL A 130 -1.20 5.51 0.21
N LEU A 131 -2.47 5.34 -0.14
CA LEU A 131 -2.94 4.25 -1.03
C LEU A 131 -3.45 4.85 -2.33
N ALA A 132 -3.21 4.15 -3.44
CA ALA A 132 -3.52 4.66 -4.78
C ALA A 132 -4.99 5.07 -4.91
N GLU A 133 -5.23 6.26 -5.48
CA GLU A 133 -6.54 6.66 -5.95
C GLU A 133 -6.97 5.68 -7.06
N ASN A 134 -8.16 5.08 -6.93
CA ASN A 134 -8.82 4.19 -7.92
C ASN A 134 -8.67 2.67 -7.79
N GLY A 135 -8.21 2.17 -6.64
CA GLY A 135 -8.53 0.79 -6.23
C GLY A 135 -7.39 -0.21 -6.37
N VAL A 136 -7.38 -1.12 -5.39
CA VAL A 136 -6.45 -2.24 -5.20
C VAL A 136 -4.97 -1.83 -5.17
N THR A 137 -4.47 -1.53 -3.97
CA THR A 137 -3.02 -1.44 -3.72
C THR A 137 -2.47 -2.84 -3.41
N GLN A 138 -1.38 -3.23 -4.06
CA GLN A 138 -0.69 -4.49 -3.79
C GLN A 138 0.55 -4.24 -2.94
N VAL A 139 0.66 -4.93 -1.80
CA VAL A 139 1.81 -4.82 -0.90
C VAL A 139 2.56 -6.15 -0.87
N PRO A 140 3.74 -6.24 -1.51
CA PRO A 140 4.52 -7.47 -1.56
C PRO A 140 5.38 -7.65 -0.29
N PHE A 141 5.56 -8.91 0.08
CA PHE A 141 6.43 -9.38 1.15
C PHE A 141 7.28 -10.54 0.63
N ILE A 142 8.59 -10.46 0.85
CA ILE A 142 9.56 -11.51 0.52
C ILE A 142 10.07 -12.05 1.86
N LEU A 143 10.00 -13.37 2.01
CA LEU A 143 10.32 -14.08 3.24
C LEU A 143 11.22 -15.29 2.91
N PRO A 144 12.11 -15.69 3.83
CA PRO A 144 12.83 -16.96 3.68
C PRO A 144 11.84 -18.11 3.49
N TYR A 145 12.10 -18.95 2.50
CA TYR A 145 11.27 -20.11 2.22
C TYR A 145 11.53 -21.21 3.26
N HIS A 146 10.45 -21.74 3.84
CA HIS A 146 10.48 -22.97 4.63
C HIS A 146 9.36 -23.87 4.13
N CYS A 147 9.69 -25.11 3.74
CA CYS A 147 8.67 -26.03 3.28
C CYS A 147 7.81 -26.55 4.44
N ALA A 148 6.49 -26.50 4.29
CA ALA A 148 5.50 -26.97 5.25
C ALA A 148 4.17 -27.24 4.56
N THR A 149 3.48 -28.29 4.98
CA THR A 149 2.20 -28.68 4.39
C THR A 149 1.04 -27.82 4.88
N LYS A 150 1.17 -27.21 6.06
CA LYS A 150 0.15 -26.34 6.67
C LYS A 150 0.74 -25.00 7.07
N VAL A 151 0.58 -24.01 6.20
CA VAL A 151 1.06 -22.64 6.42
C VAL A 151 -0.13 -21.69 6.58
N LYS A 152 -0.09 -20.90 7.65
CA LYS A 152 -1.06 -19.84 7.94
C LYS A 152 -0.41 -18.49 7.71
N VAL A 153 -0.99 -17.72 6.79
CA VAL A 153 -0.59 -16.36 6.45
C VAL A 153 -1.66 -15.39 6.93
N THR A 154 -1.37 -14.62 7.97
CA THR A 154 -2.28 -13.63 8.54
C THR A 154 -1.79 -12.23 8.23
N ALA A 155 -2.60 -11.43 7.55
CA ALA A 155 -2.39 -10.01 7.35
C ALA A 155 -3.29 -9.23 8.33
N THR A 156 -2.75 -8.17 8.92
CA THR A 156 -3.48 -7.27 9.83
C THR A 156 -3.18 -5.82 9.47
N LEU A 157 -4.22 -5.06 9.14
CA LEU A 157 -4.16 -3.64 8.83
C LEU A 157 -4.63 -2.84 10.05
N THR A 158 -3.86 -1.85 10.47
CA THR A 158 -4.19 -0.97 11.61
C THR A 158 -3.79 0.47 11.34
N GLY A 159 -4.36 1.43 12.06
CA GLY A 159 -4.02 2.86 11.95
C GLY A 159 -5.16 3.68 11.33
N GLY A 160 -5.17 5.00 11.54
CA GLY A 160 -6.22 5.88 11.00
C GLY A 160 -7.65 5.53 11.45
N GLY A 161 -7.81 4.90 12.63
CA GLY A 161 -9.09 4.37 13.11
C GLY A 161 -9.52 3.05 12.46
N LEU A 162 -8.71 2.47 11.57
CA LEU A 162 -8.95 1.20 10.92
C LEU A 162 -8.35 0.03 11.70
N LYS A 163 -9.06 -1.10 11.66
CA LYS A 163 -8.58 -2.40 12.11
C LYS A 163 -9.23 -3.47 11.24
N ASP A 164 -8.42 -4.15 10.44
CA ASP A 164 -8.86 -5.24 9.58
C ASP A 164 -7.87 -6.40 9.62
N SER A 165 -8.32 -7.62 9.40
CA SER A 165 -7.45 -8.78 9.32
C SER A 165 -8.01 -9.86 8.41
N LYS A 166 -7.13 -10.47 7.64
CA LYS A 166 -7.44 -11.61 6.78
C LYS A 166 -6.40 -12.70 6.97
N THR A 167 -6.84 -13.94 6.88
CA THR A 167 -5.97 -15.12 6.94
C THR A 167 -6.16 -15.96 5.69
N LEU A 168 -5.05 -16.46 5.16
CA LEU A 168 -4.97 -17.46 4.12
C LEU A 168 -4.31 -18.70 4.72
N ASP A 169 -5.00 -19.83 4.67
CA ASP A 169 -4.39 -21.14 4.89
C ASP A 169 -3.89 -21.66 3.53
N THR A 170 -2.61 -22.03 3.47
CA THR A 170 -1.90 -22.43 2.24
C THR A 170 -0.82 -23.48 2.56
N SER A 171 -0.03 -23.86 1.57
CA SER A 171 1.10 -24.77 1.72
C SER A 171 2.29 -24.28 0.90
N PHE A 172 3.48 -24.65 1.38
CA PHE A 172 4.74 -24.48 0.67
C PHE A 172 5.38 -25.87 0.62
N PRO A 173 5.05 -26.70 -0.39
CA PRO A 173 5.43 -28.11 -0.41
C PRO A 173 6.95 -28.30 -0.38
N CYS A 174 7.36 -29.40 0.21
CA CYS A 174 8.73 -29.88 0.10
C CYS A 174 8.87 -30.64 -1.22
N ALA A 175 10.10 -30.74 -1.74
CA ALA A 175 10.39 -31.74 -2.76
C ALA A 175 10.27 -33.12 -2.10
N GLU A 176 9.45 -34.00 -2.65
CA GLU A 176 9.34 -35.40 -2.25
C GLU A 176 10.07 -36.31 -3.24
#